data_AF-A0A7K2P4T1-F1
#
_entry.id   AF-A0A7K2P4T1-F1
#
_cell.length_a   1.000
_cell.length_b   1.000
_cell.length_c   1.000
_cell.angle_alpha   90.00
_cell.angle_beta   90.00
_cell.angle_gamma   90.00
#
_symmetry.space_group_name_H-M   'P 1'
#
loop_
_entity.id
_entity.type
_entity.pdbx_description
1 polymer ?
#
loop_
_entity_poly.entity_id
_entity_poly.type
_entity_poly.pdbx_seq_one_letter_code
_entity_poly.pdbx_strand_id
1 'polypeptide(L)'
;MSDDEQPANRLRKELPDEVPPSRSPSADDPAGGLPGAGQGERNGVTGRQRLLKGLWPPRLTRAQLIVALLLFGLGFGLAVQVASNSDSDSALRGARQEDLVRILDELDDRTQRLEDEKQGLEKQRDELENSSDQAEEARKQTLEKERQLGILAGTVAAQGPGITVTIEDTKGTVEADMLLDAIQELRAAGAEAIQVNGVRVVAGTYLADAGNSVSVDGNKINAPYRFQVIGKPQDLEPALNIPGGVVQTLEKEQATVTVERSSKIVVDALRAAERPDYARSSSQ
;
A
#
# COMPACT_ATOMS: atom_id res chain seq x y z
N MET A 1 18.87 -35.37 31.09
CA MET A 1 19.67 -34.78 30.00
C MET A 1 19.01 -33.45 29.71
N SER A 2 19.14 -32.46 30.61
CA SER A 2 20.40 -31.77 30.98
C SER A 2 20.93 -31.04 29.76
N ASP A 3 21.29 -29.76 29.78
CA ASP A 3 21.32 -28.67 30.73
C ASP A 3 21.79 -27.48 29.87
N ASP A 4 21.37 -26.26 30.19
CA ASP A 4 22.17 -25.02 30.17
C ASP A 4 22.91 -24.58 28.85
N GLU A 5 23.27 -23.32 28.61
CA GLU A 5 23.64 -22.24 29.51
C GLU A 5 23.61 -20.92 28.72
N GLN A 6 23.12 -19.85 29.36
CA GLN A 6 23.55 -18.49 29.05
C GLN A 6 25.04 -18.33 29.40
N PRO A 7 25.71 -17.29 28.91
CA PRO A 7 26.60 -16.58 29.82
C PRO A 7 26.30 -15.08 29.85
N ALA A 8 25.94 -14.64 31.04
CA ALA A 8 26.13 -13.28 31.51
C ALA A 8 27.60 -13.06 31.90
N ASN A 9 28.26 -11.98 31.47
CA ASN A 9 28.92 -11.04 32.39
C ASN A 9 29.50 -9.78 31.72
N ARG A 10 28.98 -8.63 32.17
CA ARG A 10 29.64 -7.44 32.75
C ARG A 10 31.10 -7.09 32.36
N LEU A 11 31.30 -5.85 31.91
CA LEU A 11 32.07 -4.72 32.52
C LEU A 11 32.34 -3.65 31.42
N ARG A 12 31.53 -2.59 31.31
CA ARG A 12 31.66 -1.21 31.87
C ARG A 12 32.85 -0.37 31.34
N LYS A 13 32.52 0.72 30.63
CA LYS A 13 33.11 2.08 30.70
C LYS A 13 32.19 3.06 29.92
N GLU A 14 31.18 3.68 30.53
CA GLU A 14 31.14 4.99 31.23
C GLU A 14 31.66 6.21 30.44
N LEU A 15 30.74 7.16 30.19
CA LEU A 15 30.72 8.64 30.41
C LEU A 15 29.93 9.38 29.30
N PRO A 16 29.28 10.54 29.57
CA PRO A 16 28.39 10.88 30.69
C PRO A 16 27.06 11.53 30.22
N ASP A 17 26.04 11.49 31.09
CA ASP A 17 24.71 12.08 30.89
C ASP A 17 24.68 13.60 31.07
N GLU A 18 23.92 14.26 30.20
CA GLU A 18 23.70 15.71 30.20
C GLU A 18 22.53 16.08 31.12
N VAL A 19 22.79 17.06 31.98
CA VAL A 19 21.96 17.49 33.11
C VAL A 19 20.99 18.60 32.68
N PRO A 20 19.67 18.50 32.96
CA PRO A 20 18.76 19.64 32.83
C PRO A 20 18.76 20.47 34.14
N PRO A 21 18.66 21.81 34.07
CA PRO A 21 18.48 22.62 35.26
C PRO A 21 16.99 22.80 35.60
N SER A 22 16.58 22.30 36.75
CA SER A 22 15.38 22.77 37.46
C SER A 22 15.80 23.80 38.51
N ARG A 23 15.16 24.98 38.49
CA ARG A 23 15.27 25.98 39.57
C ARG A 23 13.93 26.03 40.31
N SER A 24 14.08 25.92 41.63
CA SER A 24 13.10 25.77 42.68
C SER A 24 12.08 26.91 42.83
N PRO A 25 10.97 26.66 43.57
CA PRO A 25 9.92 27.62 43.84
C PRO A 25 10.25 28.60 44.99
N SER A 26 9.62 29.77 44.91
CA SER A 26 9.25 30.69 45.99
C SER A 26 8.53 29.94 47.13
N ALA A 27 8.96 30.06 48.38
CA ALA A 27 8.69 31.13 49.35
C ALA A 27 7.62 30.68 50.35
N ASP A 28 8.00 30.62 51.62
CA ASP A 28 7.09 30.74 52.75
C ASP A 28 7.80 31.50 53.88
N ASP A 29 7.03 32.42 54.45
CA ASP A 29 7.15 33.19 55.70
C ASP A 29 7.49 32.31 56.94
N PRO A 30 7.63 32.81 58.21
CA PRO A 30 7.33 34.14 58.76
C PRO A 30 8.32 34.68 59.86
N ALA A 31 7.97 35.89 60.34
CA ALA A 31 7.97 36.35 61.75
C ALA A 31 9.26 36.57 62.56
N GLY A 32 9.39 37.83 63.03
CA GLY A 32 9.37 38.12 64.46
C GLY A 32 10.62 38.80 65.05
N GLY A 33 10.44 39.94 65.71
CA GLY A 33 11.36 40.38 66.78
C GLY A 33 11.69 41.88 66.86
N LEU A 34 10.81 42.65 67.51
CA LEU A 34 11.05 43.96 68.17
C LEU A 34 12.16 43.84 69.25
N PRO A 35 12.79 44.92 69.79
CA PRO A 35 12.22 46.22 70.20
C PRO A 35 13.11 47.44 69.80
N GLY A 36 12.71 48.71 69.84
CA GLY A 36 12.01 49.49 70.85
C GLY A 36 12.93 50.65 71.27
N ALA A 37 12.63 51.87 70.80
CA ALA A 37 13.33 53.09 71.18
C ALA A 37 12.67 53.70 72.43
N GLY A 38 13.44 53.82 73.51
CA GLY A 38 13.08 54.56 74.72
C GLY A 38 13.48 56.03 74.63
N GLN A 39 12.56 56.90 75.03
CA GLN A 39 12.69 58.35 75.15
C GLN A 39 13.45 58.75 76.44
N GLY A 40 13.97 59.98 76.50
CA GLY A 40 14.47 60.64 77.72
C GLY A 40 15.68 61.53 77.46
N GLU A 41 15.52 62.81 77.14
CA GLU A 41 15.44 63.95 78.07
C GLU A 41 16.78 64.43 78.68
N ARG A 42 17.13 65.67 78.31
CA ARG A 42 17.65 66.78 79.13
C ARG A 42 19.10 66.76 79.63
N ASN A 43 19.81 67.78 79.14
CA ASN A 43 20.79 68.66 79.82
C ASN A 43 22.02 68.04 80.48
N GLY A 44 23.16 68.23 79.81
CA GLY A 44 24.49 68.15 80.40
C GLY A 44 25.54 68.64 79.42
N VAL A 45 26.17 69.77 79.73
CA VAL A 45 27.18 70.42 78.91
C VAL A 45 28.45 69.55 78.81
N THR A 46 29.13 69.63 77.65
CA THR A 46 30.55 69.27 77.36
C THR A 46 31.00 67.79 77.32
N GLY A 47 31.09 67.26 76.09
CA GLY A 47 31.96 66.14 75.71
C GLY A 47 32.49 66.24 74.27
N ARG A 48 31.68 66.80 73.36
CA ARG A 48 32.04 66.95 71.93
C ARG A 48 33.02 68.11 71.63
N GLN A 49 33.19 69.07 72.54
CA GLN A 49 34.14 70.19 72.38
C GLN A 49 35.57 69.88 72.86
N ARG A 50 35.84 68.72 73.47
CA ARG A 50 37.21 68.27 73.78
C ARG A 50 37.79 67.31 72.72
N LEU A 51 36.94 66.60 71.96
CA LEU A 51 37.38 65.76 70.84
C LEU A 51 37.73 66.56 69.56
N LEU A 52 37.04 67.67 69.31
CA LEU A 52 37.29 68.54 68.15
C LEU A 52 38.60 69.35 68.23
N LYS A 53 39.27 69.38 69.39
CA LYS A 53 40.62 69.96 69.55
C LYS A 53 41.75 68.94 69.57
N GLY A 54 41.45 67.64 69.42
CA GLY A 54 42.44 66.56 69.32
C GLY A 54 42.67 66.04 67.89
N LEU A 55 41.84 66.42 66.92
CA LEU A 55 41.87 65.94 65.53
C LEU A 55 42.23 67.03 64.48
N TRP A 56 42.69 68.20 64.92
CA TRP A 56 43.15 69.28 64.03
C TRP A 56 44.60 69.64 64.42
N PRO A 57 45.60 69.59 63.52
CA PRO A 57 45.59 69.81 62.06
C PRO A 57 45.15 68.63 61.18
N PRO A 58 44.42 68.85 60.07
CA PRO A 58 44.33 67.86 59.01
C PRO A 58 45.68 67.86 58.30
N ARG A 59 46.56 66.95 58.70
CA ARG A 59 47.69 66.59 57.85
C ARG A 59 47.10 65.67 56.78
N LEU A 60 46.57 66.26 55.70
CA LEU A 60 46.32 65.55 54.45
C LEU A 60 47.67 65.06 53.94
N THR A 61 48.11 63.91 54.44
CA THR A 61 49.31 63.25 53.95
C THR A 61 49.02 62.75 52.54
N ARG A 62 50.02 62.76 51.66
CA ARG A 62 49.87 62.25 50.28
C ARG A 62 49.27 60.84 50.26
N ALA A 63 49.57 60.03 51.28
CA ALA A 63 49.00 58.71 51.49
C ALA A 63 47.46 58.71 51.63
N GLN A 64 46.88 59.67 52.33
CA GLN A 64 45.43 59.71 52.56
C GLN A 64 44.64 60.16 51.32
N LEU A 65 45.22 61.02 50.48
CA LEU A 65 44.67 61.34 49.16
C LEU A 65 44.76 60.15 48.20
N ILE A 66 45.85 59.37 48.26
CA ILE A 66 45.99 58.14 47.48
C ILE A 66 44.93 57.12 47.92
N VAL A 67 44.70 56.94 49.23
CA VAL A 67 43.67 56.02 49.74
C VAL A 67 42.26 56.46 49.33
N ALA A 68 41.94 57.76 49.41
CA ALA A 68 40.63 58.27 48.97
C ALA A 68 40.41 58.08 47.46
N LEU A 69 41.45 58.32 46.65
CA LEU A 69 41.39 58.12 45.20
C LEU A 69 41.29 56.63 44.83
N LEU A 70 41.98 55.74 45.56
CA LEU A 70 41.83 54.30 45.39
C LEU A 70 40.45 53.81 45.79
N LEU A 71 39.89 54.29 46.91
CA LEU A 71 38.53 53.95 47.33
C LEU A 71 37.47 54.50 46.37
N PHE A 72 37.67 55.71 45.83
CA PHE A 72 36.80 56.27 44.81
C PHE A 72 36.90 55.49 43.50
N GLY A 73 38.10 55.15 43.05
CA GLY A 73 38.32 54.32 41.85
C GLY A 73 37.74 52.91 42.01
N LEU A 74 37.88 52.31 43.20
CA LEU A 74 37.31 51.00 43.51
C LEU A 74 35.78 51.05 43.63
N GLY A 75 35.24 52.07 44.29
CA GLY A 75 33.80 52.30 44.41
C GLY A 75 33.15 52.59 43.05
N PHE A 76 33.81 53.39 42.21
CA PHE A 76 33.39 53.68 40.85
C PHE A 76 33.48 52.43 39.95
N GLY A 77 34.58 51.68 40.06
CA GLY A 77 34.76 50.40 39.36
C GLY A 77 33.67 49.39 39.73
N LEU A 78 33.36 49.26 41.02
CA LEU A 78 32.27 48.41 41.50
C LEU A 78 30.90 48.92 41.04
N ALA A 79 30.66 50.23 41.04
CA ALA A 79 29.41 50.80 40.56
C ALA A 79 29.20 50.56 39.06
N VAL A 80 30.25 50.72 38.25
CA VAL A 80 30.22 50.41 36.80
C VAL A 80 30.05 48.92 36.57
N GLN A 81 30.76 48.08 37.33
CA GLN A 81 30.64 46.62 37.25
C GLN A 81 29.21 46.16 37.60
N VAL A 82 28.62 46.70 38.67
CA VAL A 82 27.23 46.42 39.06
C VAL A 82 26.26 46.94 38.01
N ALA A 83 26.41 48.17 37.53
CA ALA A 83 25.55 48.75 36.51
C ALA A 83 25.58 47.94 35.19
N SER A 84 26.77 47.55 34.75
CA SER A 84 26.95 46.72 33.55
C SER A 84 26.40 45.30 33.73
N ASN A 85 26.46 44.74 34.94
CA ASN A 85 25.96 43.41 35.24
C ASN A 85 24.44 43.42 35.50
N SER A 86 23.86 44.57 35.88
CA SER A 86 22.41 44.75 36.03
C SER A 86 21.69 44.99 34.70
N ASP A 87 22.34 45.60 33.71
CA ASP A 87 21.77 45.76 32.35
C ASP A 87 21.65 44.40 31.62
N SER A 88 22.56 43.46 31.87
CA SER A 88 22.42 42.08 31.39
C SER A 88 21.28 41.32 32.06
N ASP A 89 20.92 41.64 33.31
CA ASP A 89 19.95 40.87 34.09
C ASP A 89 18.49 41.32 33.87
N SER A 90 18.27 42.57 33.42
CA SER A 90 16.95 43.12 33.09
C SER A 90 16.50 42.73 31.67
N ALA A 91 17.43 42.55 30.72
CA ALA A 91 17.13 42.05 29.38
C ALA A 91 16.94 40.52 29.32
N LEU A 92 17.47 39.77 30.29
CA LEU A 92 17.47 38.28 30.29
C LEU A 92 16.35 37.61 31.10
N ARG A 93 15.52 38.36 31.86
CA ARG A 93 14.40 37.77 32.64
C ARG A 93 13.05 37.80 31.91
N GLY A 94 12.82 38.74 30.99
CA GLY A 94 11.64 38.76 30.11
C GLY A 94 11.76 37.82 28.91
N ALA A 95 12.97 37.70 28.34
CA ALA A 95 13.21 36.94 27.10
C ALA A 95 13.11 35.40 27.25
N ARG A 96 13.36 34.82 28.43
CA ARG A 96 13.39 33.34 28.58
C ARG A 96 12.02 32.69 28.47
N GLN A 97 10.99 33.32 29.04
CA GLN A 97 9.63 32.78 28.99
C GLN A 97 9.03 32.96 27.58
N GLU A 98 9.32 34.09 26.94
CA GLU A 98 8.93 34.38 25.55
C GLU A 98 9.63 33.45 24.55
N ASP A 99 10.91 33.13 24.75
CA ASP A 99 11.65 32.16 23.92
C ASP A 99 11.15 30.72 24.10
N LEU A 100 10.79 30.31 25.32
CA LEU A 100 10.19 28.99 25.57
C LEU A 100 8.82 28.86 24.89
N VAL A 101 7.99 29.90 24.97
CA VAL A 101 6.69 29.95 24.27
C VAL A 101 6.91 29.92 22.75
N ARG A 102 7.86 30.71 22.22
CA ARG A 102 8.20 30.71 20.80
C ARG A 102 8.73 29.36 20.29
N ILE A 103 9.58 28.68 21.08
CA ILE A 103 10.08 27.34 20.74
C ILE A 103 8.94 26.32 20.80
N LEU A 104 8.04 26.42 21.80
CA LEU A 104 6.87 25.56 21.88
C LEU A 104 5.95 25.77 20.67
N ASP A 105 5.65 27.02 20.32
CA ASP A 105 4.84 27.37 19.14
C ASP A 105 5.50 26.85 17.85
N GLU A 106 6.82 26.97 17.71
CA GLU A 106 7.55 26.45 16.54
C GLU A 106 7.58 24.90 16.50
N LEU A 107 7.64 24.25 17.67
CA LEU A 107 7.53 22.79 17.79
C LEU A 107 6.11 22.29 17.52
N ASP A 108 5.09 23.00 17.99
CA ASP A 108 3.68 22.71 17.73
C ASP A 108 3.37 22.89 16.25
N ASP A 109 3.84 23.98 15.62
CA ASP A 109 3.73 24.21 14.18
C ASP A 109 4.44 23.11 13.37
N ARG A 110 5.64 22.70 13.79
CA ARG A 110 6.36 21.58 13.14
C ARG A 110 5.63 20.26 13.33
N THR A 111 5.11 19.99 14.52
CA THR A 111 4.37 18.77 14.84
C THR A 111 3.11 18.72 13.99
N GLN A 112 2.34 19.80 13.93
CA GLN A 112 1.14 19.90 13.11
C GLN A 112 1.45 19.71 11.62
N ARG A 113 2.51 20.33 11.09
CA ARG A 113 2.94 20.12 9.69
C ARG A 113 3.32 18.67 9.41
N LEU A 114 4.05 18.02 10.31
CA LEU A 114 4.45 16.62 10.15
C LEU A 114 3.26 15.67 10.27
N GLU A 115 2.28 15.98 11.13
CA GLU A 115 1.03 15.24 11.22
C GLU A 115 0.20 15.38 9.94
N ASP A 116 0.10 16.59 9.39
CA ASP A 116 -0.56 16.85 8.10
C ASP A 116 0.15 16.12 6.95
N GLU A 117 1.49 16.14 6.92
CA GLU A 117 2.29 15.43 5.91
C GLU A 117 2.12 13.91 6.02
N LYS A 118 2.16 13.36 7.25
CA LYS A 118 1.88 11.95 7.50
C LYS A 118 0.49 11.57 7.02
N GLN A 119 -0.54 12.36 7.34
CA GLN A 119 -1.90 12.10 6.90
C GLN A 119 -2.02 12.18 5.36
N GLY A 120 -1.32 13.12 4.73
CA GLY A 120 -1.24 13.24 3.28
C GLY A 120 -0.60 12.01 2.63
N LEU A 121 0.53 11.54 3.17
CA LEU A 121 1.25 10.36 2.70
C LEU A 121 0.46 9.07 2.92
N GLU A 122 -0.24 8.92 4.05
CA GLU A 122 -1.14 7.79 4.30
C GLU A 122 -2.29 7.75 3.28
N LYS A 123 -2.91 8.90 2.98
CA LYS A 123 -3.94 8.99 1.93
C LYS A 123 -3.39 8.63 0.55
N GLN A 124 -2.21 9.12 0.20
CA GLN A 124 -1.58 8.81 -1.09
C GLN A 124 -1.23 7.33 -1.21
N ARG A 125 -0.72 6.71 -0.14
CA ARG A 125 -0.46 5.27 -0.08
C ARG A 125 -1.76 4.50 -0.29
N ASP A 126 -2.80 4.84 0.46
CA ASP A 126 -4.09 4.15 0.40
C ASP A 126 -4.74 4.31 -0.99
N GLU A 127 -4.66 5.49 -1.60
CA GLU A 127 -5.13 5.73 -2.96
C GLU A 127 -4.34 4.90 -3.99
N LEU A 128 -3.01 4.86 -3.86
CA LEU A 128 -2.15 4.09 -4.76
C LEU A 128 -2.41 2.58 -4.64
N GLU A 129 -2.51 2.06 -3.42
CA GLU A 129 -2.83 0.66 -3.13
C GLU A 129 -4.19 0.28 -3.71
N ASN A 130 -5.24 1.06 -3.41
CA ASN A 130 -6.58 0.83 -3.96
C ASN A 130 -6.61 0.89 -5.51
N SER A 131 -5.90 1.83 -6.12
CA SER A 131 -5.85 1.96 -7.59
C SER A 131 -5.11 0.78 -8.24
N SER A 132 -4.07 0.26 -7.58
CA SER A 132 -3.31 -0.90 -8.02
C SER A 132 -4.19 -2.16 -7.96
N ASP A 133 -4.89 -2.37 -6.85
CA ASP A 133 -5.80 -3.50 -6.68
C ASP A 133 -6.92 -3.46 -7.72
N GLN A 134 -7.54 -2.30 -7.93
CA GLN A 134 -8.56 -2.12 -8.98
C GLN A 134 -8.01 -2.42 -10.38
N ALA A 135 -6.79 -1.97 -10.69
CA ALA A 135 -6.16 -2.23 -11.97
C ALA A 135 -5.83 -3.72 -12.17
N GLU A 136 -5.41 -4.41 -11.11
CA GLU A 136 -5.16 -5.85 -11.15
C GLU A 136 -6.44 -6.65 -11.39
N GLU A 137 -7.51 -6.34 -10.67
CA GLU A 137 -8.81 -7.00 -10.84
C GLU A 137 -9.41 -6.73 -12.24
N ALA A 138 -9.30 -5.50 -12.75
CA ALA A 138 -9.74 -5.18 -14.11
C ALA A 138 -8.95 -5.97 -15.17
N ARG A 139 -7.65 -6.19 -14.97
CA ARG A 139 -6.82 -7.02 -15.85
C ARG A 139 -7.24 -8.49 -15.79
N LYS A 140 -7.48 -9.04 -14.60
CA LYS A 140 -7.96 -10.42 -14.44
C LYS A 140 -9.27 -10.65 -15.19
N GLN A 141 -10.24 -9.75 -14.99
CA GLN A 141 -11.53 -9.81 -15.68
C GLN A 141 -11.37 -9.70 -17.21
N THR A 142 -10.45 -8.86 -17.69
CA THR A 142 -10.17 -8.73 -19.12
C THR A 142 -9.60 -10.03 -19.70
N LEU A 143 -8.64 -10.65 -19.02
CA LEU A 143 -8.04 -11.93 -19.45
C LEU A 143 -9.05 -13.07 -19.44
N GLU A 144 -9.93 -13.12 -18.43
CA GLU A 144 -11.02 -14.10 -18.38
C GLU A 144 -12.00 -13.92 -19.55
N LYS A 145 -12.38 -12.66 -19.83
CA LYS A 145 -13.27 -12.33 -20.94
C LYS A 145 -12.61 -12.63 -22.29
N GLU A 146 -11.33 -12.31 -22.45
CA GLU A 146 -10.54 -12.67 -23.63
C GLU A 146 -10.54 -14.18 -23.84
N ARG A 147 -10.32 -14.96 -22.78
CA ARG A 147 -10.37 -16.42 -22.86
C ARG A 147 -11.77 -16.93 -23.24
N GLN A 148 -12.83 -16.40 -22.64
CA GLN A 148 -14.21 -16.78 -22.97
C GLN A 148 -14.53 -16.50 -24.44
N LEU A 149 -14.19 -15.30 -24.93
CA LEU A 149 -14.36 -14.93 -26.33
C LEU A 149 -13.49 -15.78 -27.25
N GLY A 150 -12.27 -16.12 -26.82
CA GLY A 150 -11.37 -17.00 -27.55
C GLY A 150 -11.93 -18.42 -27.70
N ILE A 151 -12.62 -18.95 -26.67
CA ILE A 151 -13.28 -20.27 -26.74
C ILE A 151 -14.41 -20.22 -27.77
N LEU A 152 -15.23 -19.16 -27.74
CA LEU A 152 -16.34 -18.96 -28.67
C LEU A 152 -15.86 -18.78 -30.12
N ALA A 153 -14.79 -18.01 -30.32
CA ALA A 153 -14.15 -17.79 -31.62
C ALA A 153 -13.32 -19.00 -32.09
N GLY A 154 -13.10 -19.99 -31.21
CA GLY A 154 -12.28 -21.16 -31.50
C GLY A 154 -10.78 -20.89 -31.56
N THR A 155 -10.28 -19.76 -31.07
CA THR A 155 -8.86 -19.39 -31.11
C THR A 155 -8.05 -19.94 -29.92
N VAL A 156 -8.74 -20.44 -28.88
CA VAL A 156 -8.10 -21.12 -27.75
C VAL A 156 -8.72 -22.50 -27.50
N ALA A 157 -7.92 -23.38 -26.89
CA ALA A 157 -8.35 -24.72 -26.53
C ALA A 157 -9.33 -24.68 -25.35
N ALA A 158 -10.22 -25.67 -25.30
CA ALA A 158 -11.20 -25.84 -24.23
C ALA A 158 -11.16 -27.28 -23.69
N GLN A 159 -11.55 -27.44 -22.43
CA GLN A 159 -11.73 -28.75 -21.81
C GLN A 159 -12.95 -28.73 -20.89
N GLY A 160 -13.65 -29.85 -20.81
CA GLY A 160 -14.84 -29.98 -19.98
C GLY A 160 -15.49 -31.35 -20.11
N PRO A 161 -16.59 -31.62 -19.39
CA PRO A 161 -17.38 -32.82 -19.63
C PRO A 161 -17.97 -32.80 -21.04
N GLY A 162 -18.28 -33.98 -21.56
CA GLY A 162 -18.83 -34.08 -22.91
C GLY A 162 -18.91 -35.50 -23.44
N ILE A 163 -18.96 -35.60 -24.76
CA ILE A 163 -19.03 -36.89 -25.47
C ILE A 163 -18.00 -36.95 -26.61
N THR A 164 -17.53 -38.16 -26.89
CA THR A 164 -16.86 -38.50 -28.14
C THR A 164 -17.85 -39.26 -29.02
N VAL A 165 -18.14 -38.76 -30.21
CA VAL A 165 -18.93 -39.48 -31.21
C VAL A 165 -17.98 -40.00 -32.28
N THR A 166 -18.02 -41.30 -32.55
CA THR A 166 -17.23 -41.92 -33.62
C THR A 166 -18.19 -42.49 -34.65
N ILE A 167 -18.09 -42.01 -35.90
CA ILE A 167 -18.87 -42.50 -37.04
C ILE A 167 -17.91 -43.28 -37.94
N GLU A 168 -18.07 -44.59 -37.98
CA GLU A 168 -17.36 -45.45 -38.91
C GLU A 168 -18.16 -45.56 -40.21
N ASP A 169 -17.51 -45.30 -41.34
CA ASP A 169 -18.13 -45.40 -42.66
C ASP A 169 -17.19 -46.18 -43.59
N THR A 170 -17.40 -47.49 -43.62
CA THR A 170 -16.60 -48.40 -44.47
C THR A 170 -17.01 -48.35 -45.94
N LYS A 171 -18.16 -47.75 -46.25
CA LYS A 171 -18.76 -47.73 -47.60
C LYS A 171 -18.56 -46.38 -48.30
N GLY A 172 -18.19 -45.33 -47.56
CA GLY A 172 -18.06 -43.98 -48.08
C GLY A 172 -19.42 -43.35 -48.40
N THR A 173 -20.46 -43.69 -47.64
CA THR A 173 -21.85 -43.24 -47.83
C THR A 173 -22.20 -42.02 -46.98
N VAL A 174 -21.34 -41.64 -46.03
CA VAL A 174 -21.57 -40.47 -45.18
C VAL A 174 -21.22 -39.20 -45.96
N GLU A 175 -22.25 -38.39 -46.19
CA GLU A 175 -22.19 -37.11 -46.90
C GLU A 175 -22.05 -35.92 -45.93
N ALA A 176 -21.70 -34.76 -46.49
CA ALA A 176 -21.46 -33.54 -45.74
C ALA A 176 -22.69 -33.02 -44.97
N ASP A 177 -23.89 -33.22 -45.50
CA ASP A 177 -25.16 -32.82 -44.88
C ASP A 177 -25.45 -33.64 -43.62
N MET A 178 -25.17 -34.95 -43.63
CA MET A 178 -25.33 -35.82 -42.46
C MET A 178 -24.41 -35.42 -41.30
N LEU A 179 -23.17 -35.04 -41.61
CA LEU A 179 -22.24 -34.52 -40.59
C LEU A 179 -22.63 -33.12 -40.12
N LEU A 180 -23.21 -32.30 -41.00
CA LEU A 180 -23.75 -31.00 -40.63
C LEU A 180 -24.94 -31.17 -39.67
N ASP A 181 -25.87 -32.08 -39.96
CA ASP A 181 -27.00 -32.38 -39.07
C ASP A 181 -26.51 -32.83 -37.69
N ALA A 182 -25.47 -33.68 -37.63
CA ALA A 182 -24.83 -34.04 -36.36
C ALA A 182 -24.34 -32.81 -35.58
N ILE A 183 -23.66 -31.88 -36.25
CA ILE A 183 -23.19 -30.62 -35.63
C ILE A 183 -24.38 -29.78 -35.14
N GLN A 184 -25.46 -29.71 -35.92
CA GLN A 184 -26.62 -28.89 -35.59
C GLN A 184 -27.42 -29.46 -34.43
N GLU A 185 -27.61 -30.77 -34.36
CA GLU A 185 -28.23 -31.44 -33.21
C GLU A 185 -27.41 -31.26 -31.94
N LEU A 186 -26.07 -31.38 -32.02
CA LEU A 186 -25.19 -31.13 -30.88
C LEU A 186 -25.29 -29.67 -30.39
N ARG A 187 -25.35 -28.71 -31.31
CA ARG A 187 -25.57 -27.29 -30.97
C ARG A 187 -26.92 -27.07 -30.30
N ALA A 188 -27.98 -27.66 -30.82
CA ALA A 188 -29.32 -27.58 -30.23
C ALA A 188 -29.35 -28.19 -28.82
N ALA A 189 -28.57 -29.25 -28.58
CA ALA A 189 -28.41 -29.90 -27.29
C ALA A 189 -27.46 -29.16 -26.31
N GLY A 190 -26.91 -28.00 -26.70
CA GLY A 190 -26.07 -27.19 -25.81
C GLY A 190 -24.59 -27.55 -25.83
N ALA A 191 -24.07 -28.04 -26.95
CA ALA A 191 -22.62 -28.16 -27.15
C ALA A 191 -21.94 -26.78 -27.08
N GLU A 192 -20.91 -26.68 -26.24
CA GLU A 192 -20.15 -25.44 -26.01
C GLU A 192 -18.92 -25.34 -26.93
N ALA A 193 -18.31 -26.48 -27.26
CA ALA A 193 -17.22 -26.57 -28.21
C ALA A 193 -17.26 -27.91 -28.95
N ILE A 194 -16.98 -27.89 -30.26
CA ILE A 194 -16.98 -29.07 -31.12
C ILE A 194 -15.69 -29.06 -31.95
N GLN A 195 -15.00 -30.19 -32.05
CA GLN A 195 -14.09 -30.46 -33.15
C GLN A 195 -14.41 -31.78 -33.82
N VAL A 196 -14.16 -31.84 -35.13
CA VAL A 196 -14.30 -33.06 -35.95
C VAL A 196 -12.97 -33.34 -36.64
N ASN A 197 -12.39 -34.51 -36.38
CA ASN A 197 -11.09 -34.93 -36.95
C ASN A 197 -9.97 -33.86 -36.87
N GLY A 198 -9.92 -33.13 -35.76
CA GLY A 198 -8.93 -32.07 -35.54
C GLY A 198 -9.25 -30.73 -36.21
N VAL A 199 -10.47 -30.54 -36.74
CA VAL A 199 -10.96 -29.26 -37.26
C VAL A 199 -11.93 -28.64 -36.26
N ARG A 200 -11.63 -27.43 -35.80
CA ARG A 200 -12.48 -26.66 -34.87
C ARG A 200 -13.74 -26.19 -35.57
N VAL A 201 -14.90 -26.54 -35.02
CA VAL A 201 -16.20 -26.08 -35.50
C VAL A 201 -16.57 -24.78 -34.79
N VAL A 202 -16.86 -23.74 -35.56
CA VAL A 202 -17.29 -22.41 -35.13
C VAL A 202 -18.48 -21.96 -35.98
N ALA A 203 -19.00 -20.75 -35.75
CA ALA A 203 -20.21 -20.26 -36.44
C ALA A 203 -20.09 -20.27 -37.98
N GLY A 204 -18.93 -19.89 -38.52
CA GLY A 204 -18.67 -19.85 -39.97
C GLY A 204 -18.19 -21.16 -40.59
N THR A 205 -18.19 -22.26 -39.84
CA THR A 205 -17.75 -23.56 -40.36
C THR A 205 -18.70 -24.07 -41.43
N TYR A 206 -18.16 -24.57 -42.53
CA TYR A 206 -18.89 -25.16 -43.64
C TYR A 206 -18.37 -26.57 -43.94
N LEU A 207 -19.27 -27.41 -44.45
CA LEU A 207 -18.97 -28.77 -44.88
C LEU A 207 -19.28 -28.88 -46.38
N ALA A 208 -18.48 -29.68 -47.08
CA ALA A 208 -18.68 -29.97 -48.50
C ALA A 208 -18.25 -31.40 -48.82
N ASP A 209 -18.94 -32.04 -49.76
CA ASP A 209 -18.54 -33.37 -50.23
C ASP A 209 -17.21 -33.32 -50.99
N ALA A 210 -16.38 -34.33 -50.79
CA ALA A 210 -15.06 -34.45 -51.37
C ALA A 210 -14.82 -35.88 -51.88
N GLY A 211 -15.67 -36.33 -52.80
CA GLY A 211 -15.72 -37.73 -53.23
C GLY A 211 -16.31 -38.59 -52.12
N ASN A 212 -15.65 -39.69 -51.74
CA ASN A 212 -16.09 -40.59 -50.65
C ASN A 212 -15.67 -40.08 -49.26
N SER A 213 -15.58 -38.77 -49.09
CA SER A 213 -15.10 -38.13 -47.85
C SER A 213 -15.68 -36.74 -47.76
N VAL A 214 -15.52 -36.08 -46.61
CA VAL A 214 -16.05 -34.74 -46.38
C VAL A 214 -14.91 -33.74 -46.19
N SER A 215 -15.10 -32.51 -46.64
CA SER A 215 -14.24 -31.37 -46.33
C SER A 215 -14.90 -30.51 -45.25
N VAL A 216 -14.13 -30.12 -44.23
CA VAL A 216 -14.55 -29.18 -43.18
C VAL A 216 -13.64 -27.97 -43.24
N ASP A 217 -14.19 -26.83 -43.64
CA ASP A 217 -13.47 -25.57 -43.90
C ASP A 217 -12.23 -25.75 -44.78
N GLY A 218 -12.41 -26.49 -45.88
CA GLY A 218 -11.34 -26.78 -46.84
C GLY A 218 -10.40 -27.91 -46.41
N ASN A 219 -10.50 -28.42 -45.18
CA ASN A 219 -9.70 -29.55 -44.72
C ASN A 219 -10.42 -30.85 -45.05
N LYS A 220 -9.83 -31.69 -45.91
CA LYS A 220 -10.36 -33.01 -46.22
C LYS A 220 -10.21 -33.94 -45.01
N ILE A 221 -11.33 -34.48 -44.51
CA ILE A 221 -11.39 -35.43 -43.41
C ILE A 221 -11.96 -36.76 -43.89
N ASN A 222 -11.50 -37.88 -43.33
CA ASN A 222 -11.93 -39.21 -43.73
C ASN A 222 -12.51 -39.97 -42.54
N ALA A 223 -13.32 -40.99 -42.82
CA ALA A 223 -13.80 -41.93 -41.82
C ALA A 223 -12.62 -42.66 -41.12
N PRO A 224 -12.74 -42.96 -39.80
CA PRO A 224 -13.88 -42.63 -38.95
C PRO A 224 -13.94 -41.13 -38.62
N TYR A 225 -15.15 -40.57 -38.67
CA TYR A 225 -15.41 -39.19 -38.28
C TYR A 225 -15.58 -39.13 -36.76
N ARG A 226 -14.63 -38.52 -36.08
CA ARG A 226 -14.55 -38.40 -34.63
C ARG A 226 -14.89 -36.96 -34.22
N PHE A 227 -16.02 -36.82 -33.56
CA PHE A 227 -16.43 -35.59 -32.90
C PHE A 227 -15.96 -35.64 -31.44
N GLN A 228 -15.27 -34.60 -31.02
CA GLN A 228 -15.03 -34.32 -29.61
C GLN A 228 -15.85 -33.11 -29.24
N VAL A 229 -16.81 -33.32 -28.35
CA VAL A 229 -17.83 -32.33 -28.02
C VAL A 229 -17.79 -32.06 -26.52
N ILE A 230 -17.68 -30.79 -26.16
CA ILE A 230 -17.81 -30.32 -24.78
C ILE A 230 -19.24 -29.83 -24.57
N GLY A 231 -19.85 -30.25 -23.46
CA GLY A 231 -21.21 -29.90 -23.07
C GLY A 231 -21.75 -30.91 -22.05
N LYS A 232 -23.03 -30.80 -21.71
CA LYS A 232 -23.67 -31.71 -20.74
C LYS A 232 -23.93 -33.09 -21.37
N PRO A 233 -23.23 -34.18 -20.96
CA PRO A 233 -23.37 -35.47 -21.64
C PRO A 233 -24.80 -36.04 -21.59
N GLN A 234 -25.55 -35.71 -20.53
CA GLN A 234 -26.95 -36.10 -20.36
C GLN A 234 -27.91 -35.42 -21.33
N ASP A 235 -27.51 -34.31 -21.94
CA ASP A 235 -28.31 -33.59 -22.95
C ASP A 235 -27.83 -33.96 -24.37
N LEU A 236 -26.51 -34.07 -24.55
CA LEU A 236 -25.88 -34.35 -25.85
C LEU A 236 -26.19 -35.75 -26.41
N GLU A 237 -26.04 -36.80 -25.61
CA GLU A 237 -26.23 -38.17 -26.12
C GLU A 237 -27.68 -38.48 -26.50
N PRO A 238 -28.70 -38.13 -25.69
CA PRO A 238 -30.09 -38.35 -26.09
C PRO A 238 -30.48 -37.58 -27.35
N ALA A 239 -29.95 -36.37 -27.56
CA ALA A 239 -30.26 -35.58 -28.75
C ALA A 239 -29.87 -36.29 -30.05
N LEU A 240 -28.72 -36.96 -30.08
CA LEU A 240 -28.29 -37.76 -31.24
C LEU A 240 -29.16 -39.00 -31.50
N ASN A 241 -29.80 -39.53 -30.45
CA ASN A 241 -30.60 -40.74 -30.48
C ASN A 241 -32.11 -40.48 -30.62
N ILE A 242 -32.53 -39.24 -30.87
CA ILE A 242 -33.94 -38.91 -31.13
C ILE A 242 -34.42 -39.74 -32.35
N PRO A 243 -35.63 -40.34 -32.31
CA PRO A 243 -36.17 -41.07 -33.45
C PRO A 243 -36.21 -40.22 -34.72
N GLY A 244 -35.67 -40.75 -35.81
CA GLY A 244 -35.48 -40.01 -37.07
C GLY A 244 -34.28 -39.04 -37.07
N GLY A 245 -33.49 -39.00 -35.99
CA GLY A 245 -32.31 -38.16 -35.85
C GLY A 245 -31.02 -38.77 -36.39
N VAL A 246 -29.90 -38.19 -35.98
CA VAL A 246 -28.56 -38.39 -36.56
C VAL A 246 -28.11 -39.85 -36.56
N VAL A 247 -28.17 -40.54 -35.41
CA VAL A 247 -27.70 -41.94 -35.30
C VAL A 247 -28.46 -42.84 -36.27
N GLN A 248 -29.79 -42.75 -36.27
CA GLN A 248 -30.63 -43.60 -37.11
C GLN A 248 -30.45 -43.31 -38.60
N THR A 249 -30.25 -42.03 -38.98
CA THR A 249 -29.99 -41.65 -40.38
C THR A 249 -28.66 -42.21 -40.86
N LEU A 250 -27.60 -42.11 -40.06
CA LEU A 250 -26.28 -42.67 -40.40
C LEU A 250 -26.31 -44.21 -40.47
N GLU A 251 -27.01 -44.87 -39.56
CA GLU A 251 -27.14 -46.33 -39.56
C GLU A 251 -27.90 -46.87 -40.78
N LYS A 252 -28.88 -46.13 -41.30
CA LYS A 252 -29.57 -46.49 -42.56
C LYS A 252 -28.61 -46.53 -43.74
N GLU A 253 -27.60 -45.65 -43.74
CA GLU A 253 -26.54 -45.59 -44.74
C GLU A 253 -25.39 -46.57 -44.46
N GLN A 254 -25.58 -47.52 -43.54
CA GLN A 254 -24.61 -48.55 -43.16
C GLN A 254 -23.36 -48.00 -42.44
N ALA A 255 -23.42 -46.79 -41.91
CA ALA A 255 -22.41 -46.26 -41.00
C ALA A 255 -22.68 -46.74 -39.56
N THR A 256 -21.62 -46.93 -38.78
CA THR A 256 -21.73 -47.32 -37.36
C THR A 256 -21.41 -46.12 -36.48
N VAL A 257 -22.32 -45.77 -35.57
CA VAL A 257 -22.14 -44.63 -34.66
C VAL A 257 -21.92 -45.13 -33.24
N THR A 258 -20.82 -44.70 -32.62
CA THR A 258 -20.53 -44.96 -31.20
C THR A 258 -20.45 -43.65 -30.44
N VAL A 259 -21.14 -43.56 -29.30
CA VAL A 259 -21.12 -42.39 -28.42
C VAL A 259 -20.53 -42.77 -27.07
N GLU A 260 -19.49 -42.07 -26.66
CA GLU A 260 -18.79 -42.30 -25.38
C GLU A 260 -18.84 -41.04 -24.53
N ARG A 261 -19.45 -41.11 -23.35
CA ARG A 261 -19.43 -40.01 -22.38
C ARG A 261 -18.09 -39.95 -21.65
N SER A 262 -17.61 -38.74 -21.40
CA SER A 262 -16.41 -38.50 -20.58
C SER A 262 -16.61 -37.29 -19.68
N SER A 263 -16.05 -37.35 -18.47
CA SER A 263 -15.93 -36.19 -17.58
C SER A 263 -14.89 -35.17 -18.08
N LYS A 264 -14.02 -35.58 -19.01
CA LYS A 264 -13.00 -34.74 -19.62
C LYS A 264 -12.85 -35.04 -21.10
N ILE A 265 -13.34 -34.12 -21.91
CA ILE A 265 -13.07 -33.97 -23.33
C ILE A 265 -12.14 -32.76 -23.48
N VAL A 266 -11.20 -32.86 -24.41
CA VAL A 266 -10.32 -31.76 -24.81
C VAL A 266 -10.63 -31.43 -26.26
N VAL A 267 -10.89 -30.15 -26.52
CA VAL A 267 -11.04 -29.57 -27.85
C VAL A 267 -9.87 -28.60 -28.06
N ASP A 268 -8.84 -29.08 -28.74
CA ASP A 268 -7.55 -28.42 -28.94
C ASP A 268 -7.30 -27.94 -30.37
N ALA A 269 -8.15 -28.31 -31.34
CA ALA A 269 -8.14 -27.64 -32.63
C ALA A 269 -8.50 -26.16 -32.47
N LEU A 270 -7.74 -25.33 -33.18
CA LEU A 270 -7.85 -23.89 -33.14
C LEU A 270 -8.17 -23.33 -34.53
N ARG A 271 -8.85 -22.18 -34.54
CA ARG A 271 -9.01 -21.32 -35.70
C ARG A 271 -7.95 -20.24 -35.69
N ALA A 272 -7.37 -19.99 -36.86
CA ALA A 272 -6.54 -18.82 -37.05
C ALA A 272 -7.40 -17.56 -36.87
N ALA A 273 -6.93 -16.61 -36.07
CA ALA A 273 -7.55 -15.31 -35.99
C ALA A 273 -7.20 -14.53 -37.26
N GLU A 274 -8.15 -14.41 -38.19
CA GLU A 274 -7.99 -13.57 -39.36
C GLU A 274 -8.23 -12.12 -38.99
N ARG A 275 -7.35 -11.23 -39.46
CA ARG A 275 -7.53 -9.79 -39.32
C ARG A 275 -8.43 -9.31 -40.46
N PRO A 276 -9.61 -8.73 -40.18
CA PRO A 276 -10.46 -8.19 -41.23
C PRO A 276 -9.76 -7.02 -41.94
N ASP A 277 -9.94 -6.91 -43.26
CA ASP A 277 -9.39 -5.80 -44.06
C ASP A 277 -10.01 -4.45 -43.66
N TYR A 278 -11.32 -4.45 -43.39
CA TYR A 278 -12.11 -3.24 -43.18
C TYR A 278 -12.63 -3.09 -41.75
N ALA A 279 -13.07 -4.20 -41.12
CA ALA A 279 -13.65 -4.15 -39.78
C ALA A 279 -12.57 -3.90 -38.73
N ARG A 280 -12.87 -3.06 -37.74
CA ARG A 280 -11.98 -2.75 -36.62
C ARG A 280 -12.76 -2.87 -35.32
N SER A 281 -12.09 -3.37 -34.28
CA SER A 281 -12.65 -3.36 -32.93
C SER A 281 -12.93 -1.92 -32.50
N SER A 282 -14.08 -1.68 -31.88
CA SER A 282 -14.36 -0.38 -31.24
C SER A 282 -13.38 -0.15 -30.11
N SER A 283 -12.90 1.08 -29.96
CA SER A 283 -11.95 1.49 -28.91
C SER A 283 -12.62 1.80 -27.56
N GLN A 284 -13.85 1.31 -27.34
CA GLN A 284 -14.63 1.57 -26.13
C GLN A 284 -14.42 0.50 -25.08
#